data_AF-A0ABD4YLU1-F1
#
_entry.id   AF-A0ABD4YLU1-F1
#
_cell.length_a   1.000
_cell.length_b   1.000
_cell.length_c   1.000
_cell.angle_alpha   90.00
_cell.angle_beta   90.00
_cell.angle_gamma   90.00
#
_symmetry.space_group_name_H-M   'P 1'
#
loop_
_entity.id
_entity.type
_entity.pdbx_description
1 polymer ?
#
loop_
_entity_poly.entity_id
_entity_poly.type
_entity_poly.pdbx_seq_one_letter_code
_entity_poly.pdbx_strand_id
1 'polypeptide(L)'
;MLQIPKALLEKRITKETLHRSGKRLLKEIAGRLKLPETSYEIRSCKGGNAVMGEVILHSDHLYLMVHLGSDRVLKVLYRSCEGRKDYSGGMNRYESVSELASTTAAERFIAKLDTLNELGKRQQQQQHNQAA
;
A
#
# COMPACT_ATOMS: atom_id res chain seq x y z
N MET A 1 -10.56 13.10 3.32
CA MET A 1 -10.71 12.30 2.08
C MET A 1 -9.32 11.84 1.63
N LEU A 2 -9.16 10.63 1.08
CA LEU A 2 -7.88 10.17 0.54
C LEU A 2 -7.59 10.91 -0.77
N GLN A 3 -6.47 11.62 -0.87
CA GLN A 3 -6.13 12.36 -2.08
C GLN A 3 -5.46 11.44 -3.11
N ILE A 4 -6.25 10.94 -4.07
CA ILE A 4 -5.71 10.18 -5.20
C ILE A 4 -5.07 11.15 -6.20
N PRO A 5 -3.78 10.99 -6.55
CA PRO A 5 -3.17 11.77 -7.62
C PRO A 5 -3.93 11.57 -8.94
N LYS A 6 -4.45 12.65 -9.53
CA LYS A 6 -5.25 12.60 -10.77
C LYS A 6 -4.58 11.84 -11.91
N ALA A 7 -3.25 11.92 -12.00
CA ALA A 7 -2.46 11.21 -13.01
C ALA A 7 -2.53 9.67 -12.90
N LEU A 8 -2.96 9.12 -11.76
CA LEU A 8 -3.23 7.68 -11.61
C LEU A 8 -4.64 7.29 -12.10
N LEU A 9 -5.51 8.26 -12.41
CA LEU A 9 -6.87 8.05 -12.91
C LEU A 9 -6.96 8.21 -14.43
N GLU A 10 -5.85 8.53 -15.09
CA GLU A 10 -5.79 8.67 -16.53
C GLU A 10 -5.90 7.30 -17.23
N LYS A 11 -6.59 7.27 -18.37
CA LYS A 11 -6.81 6.05 -19.18
C LYS A 11 -5.51 5.39 -19.64
N ARG A 12 -4.44 6.17 -19.80
CA ARG A 12 -3.11 5.69 -20.17
C ARG A 12 -2.10 6.25 -19.17
N ILE A 13 -1.44 5.36 -18.44
CA ILE A 13 -0.39 5.73 -17.49
C ILE A 13 0.99 5.34 -18.03
N THR A 14 1.97 6.20 -17.80
CA THR A 14 3.38 5.91 -18.10
C THR A 14 4.08 5.31 -16.88
N LYS A 15 5.18 4.59 -17.11
CA LYS A 15 6.03 4.07 -16.02
C LYS A 15 6.43 5.19 -15.05
N GLU A 16 6.86 6.33 -15.58
CA GLU A 16 7.23 7.49 -14.76
C GLU A 16 6.07 7.98 -13.88
N THR A 17 4.86 8.10 -14.46
CA THR A 17 3.68 8.52 -13.72
C THR A 17 3.31 7.52 -12.63
N LEU A 18 3.37 6.22 -12.91
CA LEU A 18 3.14 5.18 -11.90
C LEU A 18 4.08 5.36 -10.71
N HIS A 19 5.39 5.50 -10.94
CA HIS A 19 6.34 5.58 -9.85
C HIS A 19 6.27 6.89 -9.06
N ARG A 20 6.15 8.03 -9.76
CA ARG A 20 6.04 9.33 -9.12
C ARG A 20 4.75 9.47 -8.32
N SER A 21 3.61 9.17 -8.96
CA SER A 21 2.30 9.37 -8.35
C SER A 21 1.94 8.23 -7.40
N GLY A 22 2.37 6.99 -7.66
CA GLY A 22 2.22 5.87 -6.73
C GLY A 22 2.93 6.11 -5.40
N LYS A 23 4.13 6.70 -5.42
CA LYS A 23 4.84 7.12 -4.19
C LYS A 23 4.04 8.18 -3.42
N ARG A 24 3.43 9.14 -4.11
CA ARG A 24 2.57 10.15 -3.48
C ARG A 24 1.31 9.53 -2.86
N LEU A 25 0.67 8.60 -3.57
CA LEU A 25 -0.49 7.88 -3.05
C LEU A 25 -0.15 7.10 -1.77
N LEU A 26 0.97 6.37 -1.77
CA LEU A 26 1.39 5.62 -0.57
C LEU A 26 1.75 6.51 0.60
N LYS A 27 2.38 7.68 0.36
CA LYS A 27 2.61 8.70 1.40
C LYS A 27 1.31 9.25 1.97
N GLU A 28 0.34 9.53 1.12
CA GLU A 28 -1.00 9.98 1.55
C GLU A 28 -1.68 8.91 2.42
N ILE A 29 -1.64 7.63 2.01
CA ILE A 29 -2.18 6.52 2.80
C ILE A 29 -1.47 6.44 4.17
N ALA A 30 -0.13 6.51 4.20
CA ALA A 30 0.64 6.49 5.44
C ALA A 30 0.26 7.64 6.39
N GLY A 31 0.11 8.85 5.85
CA GLY A 31 -0.33 10.02 6.62
C GLY A 31 -1.75 9.86 7.18
N ARG A 32 -2.66 9.28 6.39
CA ARG A 32 -4.03 8.98 6.84
C ARG A 32 -4.09 7.93 7.95
N LEU A 33 -3.19 6.95 7.91
CA LEU A 33 -3.00 5.94 8.95
C LEU A 33 -2.13 6.43 10.12
N LYS A 34 -1.61 7.66 10.05
CA LYS A 34 -0.70 8.25 11.05
C LYS A 34 0.50 7.35 11.35
N LEU A 35 1.03 6.66 10.33
CA LEU A 35 2.22 5.84 10.49
C LEU A 35 3.44 6.74 10.72
N PRO A 36 4.27 6.48 11.75
CA PRO A 36 5.55 7.17 11.91
C PRO A 36 6.43 7.01 10.67
N GLU A 37 7.11 8.08 10.22
CA GLU A 37 7.98 8.00 9.03
C GLU A 37 9.12 6.99 9.19
N THR A 38 9.54 6.70 10.43
CA THR A 38 10.56 5.70 10.75
C THR A 38 10.04 4.26 10.72
N SER A 39 8.71 4.07 10.75
CA SER A 39 8.08 2.74 10.83
C SER A 39 7.72 2.18 9.45
N TYR A 40 8.08 2.85 8.35
CA TYR A 40 7.87 2.34 7.01
C TYR A 40 8.95 2.80 6.03
N GLU A 41 9.10 2.06 4.94
CA GLU A 41 9.85 2.50 3.77
C GLU A 41 8.94 2.58 2.55
N ILE A 42 9.25 3.48 1.61
CA ILE A 42 8.61 3.49 0.28
C ILE A 42 9.66 3.34 -0.80
N ARG A 43 9.53 2.27 -1.59
CA ARG A 43 10.49 1.89 -2.64
C ARG A 43 9.82 1.87 -4.00
N SER A 44 10.62 2.12 -5.04
CA SER A 44 10.21 2.15 -6.42
C SER A 44 10.95 1.05 -7.18
N CYS A 45 10.24 0.00 -7.58
CA CYS A 45 10.78 -1.17 -8.27
C CYS A 45 10.39 -1.09 -9.73
N LYS A 46 11.21 -0.43 -10.57
CA LYS A 46 10.82 -0.09 -11.96
C LYS A 46 10.70 -1.26 -12.94
N GLY A 47 11.31 -2.41 -12.62
CA GLY A 47 11.44 -3.53 -13.54
C GLY A 47 12.12 -3.18 -14.88
N GLY A 48 12.18 -4.16 -15.79
CA GLY A 48 12.71 -3.97 -17.15
C GLY A 48 11.78 -3.18 -18.08
N ASN A 49 12.22 -2.93 -19.32
CA ASN A 49 11.47 -2.11 -20.30
C ASN A 49 10.06 -2.64 -20.63
N ALA A 50 9.85 -3.95 -20.53
CA ALA A 50 8.58 -4.60 -20.89
C ALA A 50 7.49 -4.51 -19.80
N VAL A 51 7.84 -4.10 -18.57
CA VAL A 51 6.90 -4.07 -17.44
C VAL A 51 6.85 -2.68 -16.82
N MET A 52 5.75 -2.35 -16.16
CA MET A 52 5.59 -1.06 -15.48
C MET A 52 6.33 -1.01 -14.14
N GLY A 53 6.56 -2.17 -13.51
CA GLY A 53 7.07 -2.26 -12.14
C GLY A 53 6.01 -1.91 -11.10
N GLU A 54 6.48 -1.69 -9.86
CA GLU A 54 5.62 -1.34 -8.73
C GLU A 54 6.23 -0.29 -7.80
N VAL A 55 5.37 0.32 -6.98
CA VAL A 55 5.77 1.14 -5.83
C VAL A 55 5.25 0.48 -4.58
N ILE A 56 6.13 0.25 -3.61
CA ILE A 56 5.83 -0.53 -2.41
C ILE A 56 5.97 0.36 -1.19
N LEU A 57 5.00 0.31 -0.27
CA LEU A 57 5.15 0.73 1.11
C LEU A 57 5.27 -0.52 1.97
N HIS A 58 6.32 -0.59 2.78
CA HIS A 58 6.55 -1.70 3.69
C HIS A 58 6.76 -1.18 5.10
N SER A 59 5.84 -1.49 6.01
CA SER A 59 5.93 -1.17 7.43
C SER A 59 6.15 -2.43 8.27
N ASP A 60 6.11 -2.30 9.58
CA ASP A 60 6.22 -3.45 10.48
C ASP A 60 5.00 -4.38 10.43
N HIS A 61 3.84 -3.90 9.96
CA HIS A 61 2.58 -4.66 9.95
C HIS A 61 1.78 -4.59 8.65
N LEU A 62 2.15 -3.70 7.74
CA LEU A 62 1.46 -3.50 6.46
C LEU A 62 2.43 -3.56 5.29
N TYR A 63 2.02 -4.30 4.27
CA TYR A 63 2.67 -4.32 2.97
C TYR A 63 1.66 -3.83 1.93
N LEU A 64 1.95 -2.70 1.29
CA LEU A 64 1.13 -2.10 0.24
C LEU A 64 1.92 -2.01 -1.06
N MET A 65 1.28 -2.28 -2.20
CA MET A 65 1.93 -2.19 -3.51
C MET A 65 0.99 -1.58 -4.55
N VAL A 66 1.38 -0.44 -5.10
CA VAL A 66 0.74 0.17 -6.27
C VAL A 66 1.37 -0.40 -7.54
N HIS A 67 0.56 -1.05 -8.36
CA HIS A 67 1.02 -1.69 -9.60
C HIS A 67 -0.09 -1.67 -10.66
N LEU A 68 0.31 -1.93 -11.91
CA LEU A 68 -0.62 -2.18 -13.02
C LEU A 68 -0.90 -3.69 -13.09
N GLY A 69 -2.14 -4.09 -12.86
CA GLY A 69 -2.57 -5.49 -12.97
C GLY A 69 -2.51 -6.02 -14.40
N SER A 70 -2.61 -7.35 -14.54
CA SER A 70 -2.66 -8.02 -15.85
C SER A 70 -3.86 -7.60 -16.70
N ASP A 71 -4.94 -7.18 -16.05
CA ASP A 71 -6.14 -6.57 -16.65
C ASP A 71 -5.94 -5.10 -17.06
N ARG A 72 -4.72 -4.57 -16.96
CA ARG A 72 -4.37 -3.17 -17.25
C ARG A 72 -5.09 -2.16 -16.35
N VAL A 73 -5.51 -2.58 -15.16
CA VAL A 73 -6.10 -1.69 -14.15
C VAL A 73 -5.06 -1.41 -13.05
N LEU A 74 -4.93 -0.14 -12.66
CA LEU A 74 -4.09 0.22 -11.51
C LEU A 74 -4.75 -0.23 -10.21
N LYS A 75 -3.99 -0.96 -9.40
CA LYS A 75 -4.47 -1.51 -8.13
C LYS A 75 -3.50 -1.21 -7.00
N VAL A 76 -4.06 -1.15 -5.79
CA VAL A 76 -3.31 -1.24 -4.54
C VAL A 76 -3.48 -2.65 -4.00
N LEU A 77 -2.42 -3.45 -4.06
CA LEU A 77 -2.35 -4.66 -3.24
C LEU A 77 -2.10 -4.25 -1.80
N TYR A 78 -2.77 -4.89 -0.85
CA TYR A 78 -2.53 -4.71 0.57
C TYR A 78 -2.64 -6.03 1.33
N ARG A 79 -1.80 -6.20 2.35
CA ARG A 79 -1.78 -7.36 3.24
C ARG A 79 -1.08 -7.00 4.56
N SER A 80 -1.23 -7.87 5.55
CA SER A 80 -0.39 -7.86 6.75
C SER A 80 1.02 -8.38 6.44
N CYS A 81 2.00 -8.02 7.26
CA CYS A 81 3.36 -8.59 7.24
C CYS A 81 3.95 -8.61 8.67
N GLU A 82 4.99 -9.39 8.87
CA GLU A 82 5.72 -9.53 10.14
C GLU A 82 7.08 -8.83 10.05
N GLY A 83 7.07 -7.50 10.09
CA GLY A 83 8.27 -6.68 9.99
C GLY A 83 8.70 -6.38 8.55
N ARG A 84 9.59 -5.39 8.39
CA ARG A 84 10.04 -4.88 7.08
C ARG A 84 10.88 -5.85 6.23
N LYS A 85 11.16 -7.06 6.72
CA LYS A 85 11.84 -8.13 5.98
C LYS A 85 10.89 -9.21 5.49
N ASP A 86 9.63 -9.17 5.90
CA ASP A 86 8.60 -10.11 5.44
C ASP A 86 7.99 -9.65 4.11
N TYR A 87 8.49 -10.22 3.02
CA TYR A 87 7.99 -9.97 1.67
C TYR A 87 6.88 -10.94 1.24
N SER A 88 6.48 -11.88 2.08
CA SER A 88 5.42 -12.85 1.79
C SER A 88 4.10 -12.39 2.40
N GLY A 89 4.12 -11.96 3.65
CA GLY A 89 2.96 -11.44 4.36
C GLY A 89 1.79 -12.40 4.44
N GLY A 90 0.64 -11.85 4.83
CA GLY A 90 -0.63 -12.56 4.83
C GLY A 90 -1.32 -12.59 3.45
N MET A 91 -2.62 -12.86 3.47
CA MET A 91 -3.44 -12.95 2.25
C MET A 91 -3.44 -11.64 1.45
N ASN A 92 -3.12 -11.73 0.17
CA ASN A 92 -3.20 -10.62 -0.78
C ASN A 92 -4.65 -10.16 -0.95
N ARG A 93 -4.87 -8.86 -0.80
CA ARG A 93 -6.13 -8.19 -1.14
C ARG A 93 -5.83 -7.04 -2.09
N TYR A 94 -6.83 -6.63 -2.86
CA TYR A 94 -6.67 -5.61 -3.90
C TYR A 94 -7.83 -4.62 -3.85
N GLU A 95 -7.55 -3.36 -4.10
CA GLU A 95 -8.55 -2.34 -4.44
C GLU A 95 -8.12 -1.64 -5.74
N SER A 96 -9.07 -1.30 -6.61
CA SER A 96 -8.75 -0.48 -7.78
C SER A 96 -8.46 0.97 -7.39
N VAL A 97 -7.42 1.58 -7.97
CA VAL A 97 -7.12 3.00 -7.73
C VAL A 97 -8.26 3.90 -8.19
N SER A 98 -8.99 3.52 -9.24
CA SER A 98 -10.16 4.27 -9.72
C SER A 98 -11.32 4.23 -8.72
N GLU A 99 -11.52 3.11 -8.03
CA GLU A 99 -12.56 2.99 -7.00
C GLU A 99 -12.23 3.84 -5.78
N LEU A 100 -10.95 3.89 -5.40
CA LEU A 100 -10.47 4.72 -4.29
C LEU A 100 -10.63 6.24 -4.54
N ALA A 101 -10.99 6.67 -5.75
CA ALA A 101 -11.36 8.07 -6.01
C ALA A 101 -12.72 8.44 -5.37
N SER A 102 -13.58 7.46 -5.07
CA SER A 102 -14.80 7.66 -4.30
C SER A 102 -14.47 7.82 -2.81
N THR A 103 -15.02 8.87 -2.19
CA THR A 103 -14.84 9.15 -0.75
C THR A 103 -15.19 7.93 0.11
N THR A 104 -16.33 7.30 -0.14
CA THR A 104 -16.81 6.17 0.65
C THR A 104 -15.90 4.94 0.49
N ALA A 105 -15.43 4.67 -0.74
CA ALA A 105 -14.52 3.55 -0.97
C ALA A 105 -13.16 3.80 -0.31
N ALA A 106 -12.63 5.02 -0.41
CA ALA A 106 -11.39 5.42 0.25
C ALA A 106 -11.48 5.30 1.77
N GLU A 107 -12.58 5.71 2.39
CA GLU A 107 -12.76 5.62 3.85
C GLU A 107 -12.81 4.17 4.33
N ARG A 108 -13.58 3.32 3.63
CA ARG A 108 -13.59 1.88 3.91
C ARG A 108 -12.21 1.26 3.75
N PHE A 109 -11.48 1.65 2.71
CA PHE A 109 -10.14 1.13 2.47
C PHE A 109 -9.18 1.51 3.62
N ILE A 110 -9.17 2.77 4.04
CA ILE A 110 -8.36 3.22 5.18
C ILE A 110 -8.75 2.47 6.46
N ALA A 111 -10.05 2.27 6.73
CA ALA A 111 -10.50 1.51 7.90
C ALA A 111 -10.03 0.04 7.88
N LYS A 112 -10.02 -0.60 6.70
CA LYS A 112 -9.46 -1.97 6.54
C LYS A 112 -7.96 -1.99 6.85
N LEU A 113 -7.21 -1.01 6.35
CA LEU A 113 -5.76 -0.92 6.59
C LEU A 113 -5.45 -0.66 8.06
N ASP A 114 -6.20 0.24 8.71
CA ASP A 114 -6.06 0.54 10.13
C ASP A 114 -6.32 -0.72 10.98
N THR A 115 -7.40 -1.44 10.68
CA THR A 115 -7.72 -2.72 11.34
C THR A 115 -6.58 -3.74 11.19
N LEU A 116 -6.01 -3.89 9.98
CA LEU A 116 -4.89 -4.80 9.76
C LEU A 116 -3.64 -4.39 10.53
N ASN A 117 -3.33 -3.09 10.57
CA ASN A 117 -2.19 -2.56 11.30
C ASN A 117 -2.33 -2.81 12.81
N GLU A 118 -3.51 -2.56 13.38
CA GLU A 118 -3.79 -2.77 14.80
C GLU A 118 -3.76 -4.25 15.20
N LEU A 119 -4.25 -5.14 14.33
CA LEU A 119 -4.12 -6.59 14.56
C LEU A 119 -2.65 -7.03 14.58
N GLY A 120 -1.81 -6.51 13.67
CA GLY A 120 -0.38 -6.79 13.66
C GLY A 120 0.33 -6.34 14.93
N LYS A 121 0.03 -5.13 15.42
CA LYS A 121 0.58 -4.61 16.69
C LYS A 121 0.20 -5.51 17.89
N ARG A 122 -1.06 -5.93 17.95
CA ARG A 122 -1.55 -6.81 19.04
C ARG A 122 -0.86 -8.17 19.02
N GLN A 123 -0.67 -8.76 17.85
CA GLN A 123 0.04 -10.04 17.69
C GLN A 123 1.50 -9.92 18.14
N GLN A 124 2.20 -8.84 17.73
CA GLN A 124 3.57 -8.59 18.16
C GLN A 124 3.68 -8.42 19.68
N GLN A 125 2.75 -7.67 20.30
CA GLN A 125 2.74 -7.47 21.76
C GLN A 125 2.51 -8.79 22.51
N GLN A 126 1.58 -9.63 22.02
CA GLN A 126 1.32 -10.93 22.64
C GLN A 126 2.53 -11.86 22.56
N GLN A 127 3.23 -11.89 21.43
CA GLN A 127 4.47 -12.66 21.26
C GLN A 127 5.57 -12.16 22.21
N HIS A 128 5.72 -10.85 22.37
CA HIS A 128 6.70 -10.27 23.31
C HIS A 128 6.39 -10.66 24.75
N ASN A 129 5.12 -10.59 25.16
CA ASN A 129 4.70 -10.95 26.52
C ASN A 129 4.79 -12.45 26.83
N GLN A 130 4.79 -13.32 25.81
CA GLN A 130 4.96 -14.78 25.99
C GLN A 130 6.43 -15.21 26.00
N ALA A 131 7.33 -14.36 25.50
CA ALA A 131 8.77 -14.64 25.43
C ALA A 131 9.57 -14.03 26.60
N ALA A 132 8.92 -13.29 27.50
CA ALA A 132 9.47 -12.69 28.71
C ALA A 132 9.01 -13.45 29.95
#